data_AF-A0AAD9QCE2-F1
#
_entry.id   AF-A0AAD9QCE2-F1
#
_cell.length_a   1.000
_cell.length_b   1.000
_cell.length_c   1.000
_cell.angle_alpha   90.00
_cell.angle_beta   90.00
_cell.angle_gamma   90.00
#
_symmetry.space_group_name_H-M   'P 1'
#
loop_
_entity.id
_entity.type
_entity.pdbx_description
1 polymer ?
#
loop_
_entity_poly.entity_id
_entity_poly.type
_entity_poly.pdbx_seq_one_letter_code
_entity_poly.pdbx_strand_id
1 'polypeptide(L)'
;MAAYRRRNEYDFHRNTNPFEDDIEDEFEQVNGDEIRRQMQMSRERTLDSTNRCLALIEESHDLAVGTGEELQLQGEKLNRIERNLDKIENEMTIANRHVASVNSIWGAMGNYFKKAPKPKGSAPQSPPSSGITDLQTESSLHYGAKQSKPRSYGTVTGMEQFERSSFSSRDPHEREIDANLDLMSRGLGRLKEDAVILGGEIERQNVQLDRIGYKADKAHEKVQKSDRKIRQILRK
;
A
#
# COMPACT_ATOMS: atom_id res chain seq x y z
N MET A 1 -9.89 -2.96 115.18
CA MET A 1 -9.69 -3.66 113.89
C MET A 1 -9.16 -2.63 112.91
N ALA A 2 -7.85 -2.52 112.64
CA ALA A 2 -7.10 -3.32 111.65
C ALA A 2 -7.84 -3.36 110.28
N ALA A 3 -7.32 -2.87 109.16
CA ALA A 3 -5.98 -3.12 108.63
C ALA A 3 -5.46 -2.06 107.63
N TYR A 4 -4.14 -1.81 107.72
CA TYR A 4 -3.12 -1.56 106.69
C TYR A 4 -3.51 -1.93 105.24
N ARG A 5 -3.10 -1.27 104.14
CA ARG A 5 -1.76 -0.91 103.57
C ARG A 5 -2.11 -0.53 102.10
N ARG A 6 -1.44 0.28 101.28
CA ARG A 6 -0.01 0.32 100.90
C ARG A 6 0.10 1.44 99.82
N ARG A 7 1.19 2.21 99.80
CA ARG A 7 1.67 2.90 98.58
C ARG A 7 2.09 1.85 97.54
N ASN A 8 1.88 2.18 96.27
CA ASN A 8 2.63 1.83 95.04
C ASN A 8 1.98 2.72 93.95
N GLU A 9 2.57 3.83 93.52
CA GLU A 9 3.68 3.97 92.56
C GLU A 9 3.30 3.48 91.14
N TYR A 10 3.63 4.33 90.16
CA TYR A 10 3.44 4.22 88.69
C TYR A 10 2.12 4.77 88.12
N ASP A 11 2.10 6.09 88.00
CA ASP A 11 1.35 6.85 87.01
C ASP A 11 2.05 6.65 85.66
N PHE A 12 1.64 5.67 84.87
CA PHE A 12 2.07 5.52 83.48
C PHE A 12 0.93 4.94 82.63
N HIS A 13 0.84 5.50 81.42
CA HIS A 13 -0.06 5.17 80.32
C HIS A 13 -1.40 5.92 80.31
N ARG A 14 -1.32 7.16 79.80
CA ARG A 14 -2.25 7.61 78.75
C ARG A 14 -2.48 6.43 77.81
N ASN A 15 -3.72 5.99 77.68
CA ASN A 15 -4.12 5.09 76.61
C ASN A 15 -4.14 5.90 75.31
N THR A 16 -2.95 6.23 74.80
CA THR A 16 -2.73 6.53 73.38
C THR A 16 -2.77 5.19 72.68
N ASN A 17 -3.95 4.76 72.23
CA ASN A 17 -4.05 3.80 71.14
C ASN A 17 -3.87 4.61 69.85
N PRO A 18 -2.69 4.62 69.21
CA PRO A 18 -2.45 5.36 67.97
C PRO A 18 -3.07 4.66 66.74
N PHE A 19 -3.98 3.72 66.97
CA PHE A 19 -4.67 2.92 65.94
C PHE A 19 -6.18 3.14 65.96
N GLU A 20 -6.69 3.98 66.86
CA GLU A 20 -8.09 4.43 66.90
C GLU A 20 -8.21 5.90 66.45
N ASP A 21 -7.19 6.42 65.77
CA ASP A 21 -7.29 7.66 64.99
C ASP A 21 -7.90 7.29 63.63
N ASP A 22 -9.14 7.73 63.42
CA ASP A 22 -9.72 8.09 62.12
C ASP A 22 -9.42 7.15 60.94
N ILE A 23 -9.79 5.88 61.06
CA ILE A 23 -10.17 5.11 59.87
C ILE A 23 -11.66 5.37 59.60
N GLU A 24 -12.06 6.64 59.60
CA GLU A 24 -13.26 7.04 58.86
C GLU A 24 -12.92 6.79 57.40
N ASP A 25 -13.60 5.81 56.83
CA ASP A 25 -13.70 5.42 55.43
C ASP A 25 -13.38 6.54 54.41
N GLU A 26 -12.12 6.93 54.26
CA GLU A 26 -11.60 7.59 53.06
C GLU A 26 -11.26 6.52 52.01
N PHE A 27 -12.17 5.56 51.83
CA PHE A 27 -12.36 5.00 50.51
C PHE A 27 -12.90 6.16 49.69
N GLU A 28 -11.98 6.90 49.06
CA GLU A 28 -12.26 7.82 47.96
C GLU A 28 -13.34 7.16 47.11
N GLN A 29 -14.61 7.58 47.29
CA GLN A 29 -15.73 7.00 46.59
C GLN A 29 -15.49 7.35 45.14
N VAL A 30 -14.86 6.43 44.42
CA VAL A 30 -14.67 6.50 42.99
C VAL A 30 -16.06 6.71 42.44
N ASN A 31 -16.34 7.94 42.04
CA ASN A 31 -17.68 8.38 41.77
C ASN A 31 -18.11 7.68 40.49
N GLY A 32 -18.82 6.56 40.61
CA GLY A 32 -19.10 5.65 39.50
C GLY A 32 -19.80 6.35 38.33
N ASP A 33 -20.48 7.45 38.61
CA ASP A 33 -21.12 8.32 37.62
C ASP A 33 -20.10 9.13 36.80
N GLU A 34 -19.03 9.62 37.43
CA GLU A 34 -17.92 10.28 36.72
C GLU A 34 -17.16 9.28 35.84
N ILE A 35 -16.89 8.07 36.33
CA ILE A 35 -16.29 7.01 35.50
C ILE A 35 -17.20 6.65 34.33
N ARG A 36 -18.51 6.47 34.56
CA ARG A 36 -19.46 6.18 33.49
C ARG A 36 -19.49 7.28 32.43
N ARG A 37 -19.48 8.54 32.85
CA ARG A 37 -19.43 9.71 31.95
C ARG A 37 -18.14 9.76 31.15
N GLN A 38 -16.99 9.55 31.78
CA GLN A 38 -15.70 9.50 31.09
C GLN A 38 -15.65 8.35 30.08
N MET A 39 -16.16 7.18 30.45
CA MET A 39 -16.24 6.02 29.57
C MET A 39 -17.13 6.29 28.35
N GLN A 40 -18.29 6.95 28.53
CA GLN A 40 -19.17 7.36 27.43
C GLN A 40 -18.48 8.36 26.49
N MET A 41 -17.88 9.42 27.04
CA MET A 41 -17.14 10.40 26.23
C MET A 41 -15.98 9.74 25.46
N SER A 42 -15.27 8.79 26.08
CA SER A 42 -14.22 8.05 25.39
C SER A 42 -14.79 7.23 24.23
N ARG A 43 -15.92 6.54 24.41
CA ARG A 43 -16.57 5.76 23.35
C ARG A 43 -17.03 6.64 22.18
N GLU A 44 -17.69 7.76 22.46
CA GLU A 44 -18.13 8.71 21.42
C GLU A 44 -16.95 9.22 20.59
N ARG A 45 -15.85 9.59 21.25
CA ARG A 45 -14.62 10.01 20.57
C ARG A 45 -14.01 8.89 19.72
N THR A 46 -14.04 7.65 20.21
CA THR A 46 -13.55 6.49 19.46
C THR A 46 -14.41 6.25 18.22
N LEU A 47 -15.74 6.26 18.35
CA LEU A 47 -16.67 6.09 17.22
C LEU A 47 -16.43 7.15 16.15
N ASP A 48 -16.42 8.42 16.54
CA ASP A 48 -16.15 9.54 15.64
C ASP A 48 -14.77 9.42 14.96
N SER A 49 -13.75 8.98 15.70
CA SER A 49 -12.43 8.69 15.12
C SER A 49 -12.45 7.53 14.12
N THR A 50 -13.17 6.44 14.40
CA THR A 50 -13.27 5.31 13.46
C THR A 50 -14.02 5.71 12.18
N ASN A 51 -15.08 6.50 12.29
CA ASN A 51 -15.83 7.02 11.15
C ASN A 51 -14.97 7.93 10.27
N ARG A 52 -14.17 8.83 10.86
CA ARG A 52 -13.18 9.62 10.12
C ARG A 52 -12.15 8.74 9.41
N CYS A 53 -11.65 7.71 10.09
CA CYS A 53 -10.65 6.84 9.48
C CYS A 53 -11.21 6.06 8.29
N LEU A 54 -12.46 5.59 8.37
CA LEU A 54 -13.14 4.96 7.24
C LEU A 54 -13.26 5.90 6.04
N ALA A 55 -13.65 7.16 6.28
CA ALA A 55 -13.71 8.16 5.22
C ALA A 55 -12.35 8.40 4.56
N LEU A 56 -11.28 8.51 5.37
CA LEU A 56 -9.91 8.67 4.88
C LEU A 56 -9.42 7.46 4.08
N ILE A 57 -9.83 6.24 4.46
CA ILE A 57 -9.47 5.03 3.75
C ILE A 57 -10.12 5.00 2.36
N GLU A 58 -11.41 5.34 2.26
CA GLU A 58 -12.09 5.44 0.97
C GLU A 58 -11.49 6.55 0.09
N GLU A 59 -11.23 7.74 0.66
CA GLU A 59 -10.57 8.83 -0.07
C GLU A 59 -9.17 8.43 -0.57
N SER A 60 -8.40 7.71 0.26
CA SER A 60 -7.08 7.20 -0.12
C SER A 60 -7.17 6.18 -1.26
N HIS A 61 -8.21 5.37 -1.28
CA HIS A 61 -8.45 4.39 -2.33
C HIS A 61 -8.80 5.09 -3.65
N ASP A 62 -9.71 6.06 -3.63
CA ASP A 62 -10.07 6.85 -4.83
C ASP A 62 -8.84 7.55 -5.42
N LEU A 63 -7.98 8.10 -4.55
CA LEU A 63 -6.70 8.68 -4.97
C LEU A 63 -5.76 7.64 -5.59
N ALA A 64 -5.71 6.43 -5.03
CA ALA A 64 -4.91 5.33 -5.57
C ALA A 64 -5.40 4.90 -6.97
N VAL A 65 -6.72 4.84 -7.19
CA VAL A 65 -7.31 4.57 -8.51
C VAL A 65 -6.90 5.65 -9.51
N GLY A 66 -7.07 6.93 -9.18
CA GLY A 66 -6.68 8.03 -10.07
C GLY A 66 -5.17 8.02 -10.37
N THR A 67 -4.34 7.66 -9.39
CA THR A 67 -2.90 7.48 -9.58
C THR A 67 -2.60 6.32 -10.53
N GLY A 68 -3.34 5.21 -10.41
CA GLY A 68 -3.25 4.07 -11.31
C GLY A 68 -3.55 4.44 -12.76
N GLU A 69 -4.64 5.17 -13.01
CA GLU A 69 -5.01 5.62 -14.35
C GLU A 69 -3.90 6.47 -14.99
N GLU A 70 -3.33 7.40 -14.24
CA GLU A 70 -2.23 8.23 -14.74
C GLU A 70 -0.97 7.39 -15.02
N LEU A 71 -0.61 6.44 -14.15
CA LEU A 71 0.50 5.52 -14.41
C LEU A 71 0.26 4.70 -15.69
N GLN A 72 -0.95 4.23 -15.94
CA GLN A 72 -1.27 3.52 -17.18
C GLN A 72 -1.06 4.40 -18.42
N LEU A 73 -1.53 5.66 -18.38
CA LEU A 73 -1.31 6.62 -19.45
C LEU A 73 0.19 6.91 -19.66
N GLN A 74 0.97 7.02 -18.58
CA GLN A 74 2.42 7.19 -18.65
C GLN A 74 3.10 5.98 -19.28
N GLY A 75 2.71 4.76 -18.90
CA GLY A 75 3.21 3.52 -19.52
C GLY A 75 2.96 3.47 -21.03
N GLU A 76 1.79 3.93 -21.51
CA GLU A 76 1.55 4.05 -22.95
C GLU A 76 2.47 5.07 -23.63
N LYS A 77 2.70 6.23 -22.99
CA LYS A 77 3.62 7.26 -23.51
C LYS A 77 5.03 6.68 -23.63
N LEU A 78 5.52 5.97 -22.62
CA LEU A 78 6.82 5.30 -22.65
C LEU A 78 6.91 4.26 -23.77
N ASN A 79 5.87 3.44 -23.96
CA ASN A 79 5.80 2.49 -25.07
C ASN A 79 5.89 3.19 -26.45
N ARG A 80 5.25 4.35 -26.61
CA ARG A 80 5.34 5.13 -27.86
C ARG A 80 6.75 5.69 -28.06
N ILE A 81 7.38 6.21 -27.00
CA ILE A 81 8.75 6.72 -27.04
C ILE A 81 9.71 5.60 -27.44
N GLU A 82 9.63 4.44 -26.80
CA GLU A 82 10.49 3.30 -27.09
C GLU A 82 10.38 2.85 -28.56
N ARG A 83 9.15 2.72 -29.08
CA ARG A 83 8.91 2.39 -30.49
C ARG A 83 9.47 3.45 -31.44
N ASN A 84 9.37 4.73 -31.10
CA ASN A 84 9.92 5.80 -31.93
C ASN A 84 11.45 5.78 -31.95
N LEU A 85 12.09 5.48 -30.82
CA LEU A 85 13.54 5.29 -30.76
C LEU A 85 14.00 4.11 -31.64
N ASP A 86 13.26 2.99 -31.60
CA ASP A 86 13.53 1.84 -32.47
C ASP A 86 13.37 2.19 -33.97
N LYS A 87 12.39 3.03 -34.32
CA LYS A 87 12.23 3.54 -35.69
C LYS A 87 13.41 4.40 -36.12
N ILE A 88 13.80 5.39 -35.30
CA ILE A 88 14.97 6.24 -35.57
C ILE A 88 16.21 5.38 -35.78
N GLU A 89 16.41 4.36 -34.94
CA GLU A 89 17.55 3.47 -35.08
C GLU A 89 17.58 2.75 -36.43
N ASN A 90 16.43 2.22 -36.86
CA ASN A 90 16.28 1.49 -38.13
C ASN A 90 16.40 2.43 -39.34
N GLU A 91 15.70 3.56 -39.32
CA GLU A 91 15.72 4.57 -40.38
C GLU A 91 17.14 5.11 -40.59
N MET A 92 17.88 5.41 -39.52
CA MET A 92 19.26 5.87 -39.65
C MET A 92 20.20 4.79 -40.18
N THR A 93 19.91 3.51 -39.95
CA THR A 93 20.68 2.40 -40.54
C THR A 93 20.47 2.33 -42.05
N ILE A 94 19.22 2.51 -42.51
CA ILE A 94 18.87 2.56 -43.93
C ILE A 94 19.47 3.82 -44.59
N ALA A 95 19.31 5.00 -43.96
CA ALA A 95 19.87 6.26 -44.44
C ALA A 95 21.39 6.18 -44.62
N ASN A 96 22.12 5.59 -43.65
CA ASN A 96 23.56 5.35 -43.77
C ASN A 96 23.92 4.48 -44.98
N ARG A 97 23.10 3.47 -45.32
CA ARG A 97 23.30 2.63 -46.50
C ARG A 97 23.08 3.40 -47.80
N HIS A 98 22.06 4.26 -47.87
CA HIS A 98 21.83 5.12 -49.02
C HIS A 98 22.98 6.14 -49.20
N VAL A 99 23.40 6.80 -48.13
CA VAL A 99 24.56 7.71 -48.11
C VAL A 99 25.83 7.00 -48.61
N ALA A 100 26.06 5.74 -48.21
CA ALA A 100 27.19 4.95 -48.72
C ALA A 100 27.03 4.61 -50.22
N SER A 101 25.81 4.30 -50.68
CA SER A 101 25.54 4.01 -52.10
C SER A 101 25.73 5.22 -53.02
N VAL A 102 25.50 6.45 -52.53
CA VAL A 102 25.73 7.68 -53.30
C VAL A 102 27.21 7.90 -53.63
N ASN A 103 28.14 7.40 -52.79
CA ASN A 103 29.58 7.39 -53.11
C ASN A 103 29.98 6.28 -54.11
N SER A 104 29.06 5.38 -54.48
CA SER A 104 29.31 4.16 -55.27
C SER A 104 28.69 4.19 -56.67
N ILE A 105 28.64 5.36 -57.32
CA ILE A 105 28.13 5.50 -58.69
C ILE A 105 29.11 4.93 -59.74
N TRP A 106 30.34 4.53 -59.37
CA TRP A 106 31.28 3.83 -60.28
C TRP A 106 31.15 2.29 -60.30
N GLY A 107 30.12 1.69 -59.66
CA GLY A 107 29.98 0.22 -59.54
C GLY A 107 28.55 -0.36 -59.60
N ALA A 108 27.55 0.44 -59.98
CA ALA A 108 26.13 0.14 -59.74
C ALA A 108 25.44 -0.84 -60.73
N MET A 109 26.13 -1.43 -61.72
CA MET A 109 25.46 -2.40 -62.63
C MET A 109 25.49 -3.87 -62.18
N GLY A 110 26.38 -4.27 -61.25
CA GLY A 110 26.62 -5.70 -60.98
C GLY A 110 25.82 -6.34 -59.84
N ASN A 111 25.24 -5.56 -58.93
CA ASN A 111 24.80 -6.10 -57.62
C ASN A 111 23.27 -6.19 -57.43
N TYR A 112 22.48 -5.92 -58.46
CA TYR A 112 21.01 -6.07 -58.43
C TYR A 112 20.54 -7.54 -58.43
N PHE A 113 21.44 -8.52 -58.58
CA PHE A 113 21.11 -9.95 -58.70
C PHE A 113 21.20 -10.78 -57.41
N LYS A 114 21.48 -10.19 -56.24
CA LYS A 114 21.58 -10.95 -54.98
C LYS A 114 20.43 -10.62 -54.02
N LYS A 115 19.50 -11.57 -53.99
CA LYS A 115 18.32 -11.72 -53.12
C LYS A 115 18.53 -11.18 -51.69
N ALA A 116 17.67 -10.26 -51.27
CA ALA A 116 17.68 -9.68 -49.94
C ALA A 116 17.40 -10.74 -48.84
N PRO A 117 18.09 -10.69 -47.69
CA PRO A 117 17.72 -11.50 -46.54
C PRO A 117 16.40 -10.96 -45.97
N LYS A 118 15.45 -11.87 -45.74
CA LYS A 118 14.16 -11.55 -45.12
C LYS A 118 14.41 -10.94 -43.74
N PRO A 119 13.76 -9.82 -43.37
CA PRO A 119 13.77 -9.37 -41.99
C PRO A 119 13.11 -10.45 -41.12
N LYS A 120 13.85 -10.99 -40.15
CA LYS A 120 13.22 -11.74 -39.06
C LYS A 120 12.32 -10.76 -38.35
N GLY A 121 11.00 -10.90 -38.53
CA GLY A 121 10.03 -10.15 -37.77
C GLY A 121 10.32 -10.35 -36.29
N SER A 122 10.72 -9.27 -35.62
CA SER A 122 10.61 -9.20 -34.17
C SER A 122 9.13 -9.36 -33.87
N ALA A 123 8.77 -10.51 -33.30
CA ALA A 123 7.44 -10.74 -32.76
C ALA A 123 7.05 -9.51 -31.91
N PRO A 124 5.81 -9.02 -31.98
CA PRO A 124 5.35 -8.00 -31.05
C PRO A 124 5.48 -8.61 -29.66
N GLN A 125 6.49 -8.18 -28.91
CA GLN A 125 6.48 -8.36 -27.46
C GLN A 125 5.29 -7.52 -27.00
N SER A 126 4.18 -8.20 -26.75
CA SER A 126 3.09 -7.66 -25.96
C SER A 126 3.71 -7.03 -24.71
N PRO A 127 3.48 -5.74 -24.44
CA PRO A 127 3.92 -5.18 -23.17
C PRO A 127 3.33 -6.05 -22.05
N PRO A 128 4.07 -6.31 -20.96
CA PRO A 128 3.50 -6.97 -19.79
C PRO A 128 2.23 -6.22 -19.40
N SER A 129 1.11 -6.93 -19.29
CA SER A 129 -0.17 -6.32 -18.96
C SER A 129 -0.05 -5.54 -17.66
N SER A 130 -0.30 -4.24 -17.69
CA SER A 130 -0.41 -3.42 -16.49
C SER A 130 -1.55 -3.98 -15.64
N GLY A 131 -1.25 -4.47 -14.43
CA GLY A 131 -2.26 -4.94 -13.46
C GLY A 131 -3.15 -3.83 -12.89
N ILE A 132 -3.08 -2.62 -13.47
CA ILE A 132 -3.83 -1.43 -13.05
C ILE A 132 -5.34 -1.60 -13.25
N THR A 133 -5.77 -2.46 -14.19
CA THR A 133 -7.19 -2.78 -14.38
C THR A 133 -7.81 -3.42 -13.13
N ASP A 134 -7.01 -4.05 -12.27
CA ASP A 134 -7.50 -4.67 -11.04
C ASP A 134 -7.86 -3.63 -9.96
N LEU A 135 -7.32 -2.40 -10.03
CA LEU A 135 -7.64 -1.31 -9.09
C LEU A 135 -9.12 -0.87 -9.18
N GLN A 136 -9.72 -0.90 -10.37
CA GLN A 136 -11.09 -0.42 -10.60
C GLN A 136 -12.17 -1.44 -10.17
N THR A 137 -11.82 -2.71 -9.96
CA THR A 137 -12.81 -3.79 -9.82
C THR A 137 -13.40 -3.92 -8.42
N GLU A 138 -12.75 -3.38 -7.38
CA GLU A 138 -13.10 -3.65 -5.97
C GLU A 138 -13.83 -2.49 -5.26
N SER A 139 -14.55 -1.62 -5.98
CA SER A 139 -15.10 -0.32 -5.52
C SER A 139 -16.14 -0.35 -4.37
N SER A 140 -16.32 -1.46 -3.64
CA SER A 140 -17.19 -1.47 -2.48
C SER A 140 -16.52 -2.13 -1.28
N LEU A 141 -16.30 -1.36 -0.20
CA LEU A 141 -16.13 -1.90 1.16
C LEU A 141 -17.29 -2.83 1.58
N HIS A 142 -18.40 -2.80 0.83
CA HIS A 142 -19.60 -3.58 1.01
C HIS A 142 -19.60 -4.93 0.27
N TYR A 143 -18.44 -5.58 0.09
CA TYR A 143 -18.44 -6.95 -0.40
C TYR A 143 -18.99 -7.88 0.69
N GLY A 144 -20.21 -8.36 0.45
CA GLY A 144 -20.92 -9.29 1.30
C GLY A 144 -20.05 -10.48 1.66
N ALA A 145 -20.09 -10.86 2.93
CA ALA A 145 -19.45 -12.03 3.48
C ALA A 145 -19.64 -13.23 2.53
N LYS A 146 -18.62 -13.54 1.72
CA LYS A 146 -18.50 -14.87 1.13
C LYS A 146 -18.32 -15.79 2.33
N GLN A 147 -19.42 -16.44 2.71
CA GLN A 147 -19.49 -17.42 3.79
C GLN A 147 -18.40 -18.47 3.56
N SER A 148 -17.24 -18.25 4.17
CA SER A 148 -16.28 -19.30 4.42
C SER A 148 -16.92 -20.19 5.45
N LYS A 149 -17.52 -21.30 4.98
CA LYS A 149 -17.99 -22.37 5.86
C LYS A 149 -16.85 -22.70 6.83
N PRO A 150 -17.06 -22.64 8.16
CA PRO A 150 -16.01 -23.03 9.09
C PRO A 150 -15.72 -24.52 8.87
N ARG A 151 -14.44 -24.80 8.63
CA ARG A 151 -13.90 -26.14 8.44
C ARG A 151 -14.14 -26.92 9.74
N SER A 152 -15.11 -27.82 9.73
CA SER A 152 -15.39 -28.74 10.83
C SER A 152 -14.21 -29.70 10.97
N TYR A 153 -13.41 -29.52 12.03
CA TYR A 153 -12.51 -30.56 12.53
C TYR A 153 -13.24 -31.31 13.64
N GLY A 154 -13.30 -32.63 13.49
CA GLY A 154 -13.95 -33.52 14.43
C GLY A 154 -13.17 -33.73 15.73
N THR A 155 -13.97 -34.05 16.75
CA THR A 155 -13.67 -34.91 17.90
C THR A 155 -12.86 -34.30 19.05
N VAL A 156 -13.53 -34.08 20.19
CA VAL A 156 -13.40 -34.93 21.39
C VAL A 156 -14.60 -34.67 22.31
N THR A 157 -15.32 -35.75 22.58
CA THR A 157 -16.33 -35.92 23.62
C THR A 157 -15.76 -35.63 25.01
N GLY A 158 -16.54 -34.90 25.81
CA GLY A 158 -16.42 -34.92 27.27
C GLY A 158 -15.57 -33.79 27.84
N MET A 159 -16.17 -32.62 27.97
CA MET A 159 -15.94 -31.73 29.11
C MET A 159 -17.04 -30.67 29.12
N GLU A 160 -17.39 -30.29 30.35
CA GLU A 160 -18.59 -29.58 30.77
C GLU A 160 -18.93 -28.36 29.92
N GLN A 161 -20.23 -28.10 29.83
CA GLN A 161 -20.83 -26.86 29.36
C GLN A 161 -20.35 -25.69 30.23
N PHE A 162 -19.12 -25.23 30.02
CA PHE A 162 -18.81 -23.83 30.25
C PHE A 162 -19.47 -23.10 29.10
N GLU A 163 -20.58 -22.43 29.38
CA GLU A 163 -21.11 -21.41 28.50
C GLU A 163 -19.93 -20.49 28.14
N ARG A 164 -19.39 -20.66 26.93
CA ARG A 164 -18.72 -19.57 26.23
C ARG A 164 -19.84 -18.57 25.99
N SER A 165 -20.14 -17.80 27.04
CA SER A 165 -20.69 -16.47 26.92
C SER A 165 -19.80 -15.79 25.91
N SER A 166 -20.28 -15.79 24.66
CA SER A 166 -19.74 -14.96 23.62
C SER A 166 -19.62 -13.57 24.25
N PHE A 167 -18.39 -13.11 24.48
CA PHE A 167 -18.07 -11.74 24.89
C PHE A 167 -18.44 -10.75 23.76
N SER A 168 -19.58 -10.95 23.09
CA SER A 168 -20.24 -9.92 22.33
C SER A 168 -20.62 -8.88 23.36
N SER A 169 -19.95 -7.73 23.30
CA SER A 169 -20.30 -6.64 24.17
C SER A 169 -21.79 -6.34 24.00
N ARG A 170 -22.53 -6.40 25.10
CA ARG A 170 -23.98 -6.12 25.09
C ARG A 170 -24.24 -4.66 24.72
N ASP A 171 -23.24 -3.79 24.86
CA ASP A 171 -23.30 -2.38 24.52
C ASP A 171 -23.39 -2.17 22.99
N PRO A 172 -24.46 -1.53 22.46
CA PRO A 172 -24.57 -1.24 21.04
C PRO A 172 -23.40 -0.41 20.50
N HIS A 173 -22.81 0.47 21.31
CA HIS A 173 -21.69 1.32 20.87
C HIS A 173 -20.41 0.53 20.63
N GLU A 174 -20.12 -0.45 21.49
CA GLU A 174 -18.93 -1.29 21.32
C GLU A 174 -19.05 -2.19 20.09
N ARG A 175 -20.27 -2.64 19.75
CA ARG A 175 -20.50 -3.38 18.49
C ARG A 175 -20.28 -2.54 17.25
N GLU A 176 -20.64 -1.25 17.30
CA GLU A 176 -20.42 -0.33 16.19
C GLU A 176 -18.92 -0.01 16.03
N ILE A 177 -18.19 0.19 17.13
CA ILE A 177 -16.74 0.34 17.10
C ILE A 177 -16.10 -0.91 16.48
N ASP A 178 -16.45 -2.11 16.93
CA ASP A 178 -15.92 -3.36 16.39
C ASP A 178 -16.23 -3.54 14.90
N ALA A 179 -17.44 -3.17 14.46
CA ALA A 179 -17.82 -3.21 13.05
C ALA A 179 -16.99 -2.22 12.21
N ASN A 180 -16.80 -0.99 12.71
CA ASN A 180 -15.97 0.00 12.04
C ASN A 180 -14.51 -0.44 11.97
N LEU A 181 -13.97 -1.07 13.02
CA LEU A 181 -12.61 -1.60 13.03
C LEU A 181 -12.43 -2.74 12.01
N ASP A 182 -13.41 -3.62 11.84
CA ASP A 182 -13.38 -4.66 10.80
C ASP A 182 -13.40 -4.05 9.39
N LEU A 183 -14.27 -3.05 9.15
CA LEU A 183 -14.29 -2.30 7.89
C LEU A 183 -12.97 -1.59 7.62
N MET A 184 -12.37 -0.95 8.63
CA MET A 184 -11.06 -0.33 8.55
C MET A 184 -9.98 -1.36 8.22
N SER A 185 -9.99 -2.52 8.87
CA SER A 185 -9.02 -3.59 8.59
C SER A 185 -9.10 -4.06 7.14
N ARG A 186 -10.30 -4.22 6.58
CA ARG A 186 -10.49 -4.60 5.18
C ARG A 186 -10.03 -3.49 4.24
N GLY A 187 -10.39 -2.26 4.53
CA GLY A 187 -10.00 -1.11 3.72
C GLY A 187 -8.49 -0.86 3.72
N LEU A 188 -7.81 -1.04 4.85
CA LEU A 188 -6.34 -1.03 4.92
C LEU A 188 -5.72 -2.18 4.13
N GLY A 189 -6.35 -3.36 4.14
CA GLY A 189 -5.97 -4.50 3.31
C GLY A 189 -6.03 -4.17 1.82
N ARG A 190 -7.09 -3.47 1.39
CA ARG A 190 -7.27 -2.97 0.02
C ARG A 190 -6.22 -1.91 -0.34
N LEU A 191 -6.01 -0.90 0.50
CA LEU A 191 -4.98 0.12 0.27
C LEU A 191 -3.57 -0.50 0.13
N LYS A 192 -3.30 -1.60 0.84
CA LYS A 192 -2.06 -2.35 0.67
C LYS A 192 -1.98 -3.01 -0.71
N GLU A 193 -3.07 -3.61 -1.18
CA GLU A 193 -3.14 -4.19 -2.53
C GLU A 193 -2.92 -3.10 -3.60
N ASP A 194 -3.61 -1.96 -3.46
CA ASP A 194 -3.44 -0.81 -4.35
C ASP A 194 -1.97 -0.36 -4.38
N ALA A 195 -1.34 -0.22 -3.21
CA ALA A 195 0.07 0.17 -3.10
C ALA A 195 1.01 -0.84 -3.78
N VAL A 196 0.73 -2.14 -3.69
CA VAL A 196 1.52 -3.19 -4.37
C VAL A 196 1.36 -3.09 -5.89
N ILE A 197 0.13 -2.88 -6.39
CA ILE A 197 -0.13 -2.73 -7.83
C ILE A 197 0.58 -1.48 -8.37
N LEU A 198 0.39 -0.33 -7.72
CA LEU A 198 1.01 0.94 -8.11
C LEU A 198 2.54 0.83 -8.06
N GLY A 199 3.09 0.26 -6.99
CA GLY A 199 4.53 0.03 -6.85
C GLY A 199 5.09 -0.88 -7.95
N GLY A 200 4.35 -1.95 -8.29
CA GLY A 200 4.72 -2.86 -9.37
C GLY A 200 4.71 -2.20 -10.75
N GLU A 201 3.75 -1.31 -11.03
CA GLU A 201 3.73 -0.52 -12.26
C GLU A 201 4.92 0.43 -12.33
N ILE A 202 5.20 1.17 -11.25
CA ILE A 202 6.33 2.12 -11.18
C ILE A 202 7.65 1.40 -11.45
N GLU A 203 7.90 0.26 -10.79
CA GLU A 203 9.11 -0.52 -11.01
C GLU A 203 9.23 -0.96 -12.48
N ARG A 204 8.13 -1.42 -13.09
CA ARG A 204 8.11 -1.81 -14.50
C ARG A 204 8.45 -0.64 -15.42
N GLN A 205 7.92 0.55 -15.14
CA GLN A 205 8.19 1.77 -15.89
C GLN A 205 9.62 2.26 -15.69
N ASN A 206 10.20 2.13 -14.48
CA ASN A 206 11.60 2.44 -14.22
C ASN A 206 12.54 1.61 -15.10
N VAL A 207 12.32 0.29 -15.15
CA VAL A 207 13.11 -0.59 -16.03
C VAL A 207 12.91 -0.23 -17.52
N GLN A 208 11.70 0.23 -17.91
CA GLN A 208 11.47 0.72 -19.27
C GLN A 208 12.22 2.02 -19.56
N LEU A 209 12.27 2.96 -18.60
CA LEU A 209 13.01 4.21 -18.72
C LEU A 209 14.50 3.95 -18.94
N ASP A 210 15.11 2.99 -18.24
CA ASP A 210 16.51 2.61 -18.46
C ASP A 210 16.76 2.13 -19.90
N ARG A 211 15.87 1.27 -20.42
CA ARG A 211 15.95 0.81 -21.82
C ARG A 211 15.79 1.97 -22.81
N ILE A 212 14.84 2.87 -22.55
CA ILE A 212 14.61 4.08 -23.35
C ILE A 212 15.85 4.97 -23.33
N GLY A 213 16.49 5.18 -22.18
CA GLY A 213 17.72 5.95 -22.04
C GLY A 213 18.82 5.41 -22.93
N TYR A 214 19.11 4.11 -22.83
CA TYR A 214 20.10 3.45 -23.68
C TYR A 214 19.77 3.57 -25.18
N LYS A 215 18.52 3.35 -25.57
CA LYS A 215 18.06 3.50 -26.97
C LYS A 215 18.18 4.95 -27.45
N ALA A 216 17.89 5.91 -26.60
CA ALA A 216 17.98 7.34 -26.91
C ALA A 216 19.43 7.75 -27.18
N ASP A 217 20.37 7.34 -26.33
CA ASP A 217 21.80 7.63 -26.53
C ASP A 217 22.31 7.06 -27.86
N LYS A 218 21.95 5.81 -28.16
CA LYS A 218 22.33 5.15 -29.42
C LYS A 218 21.69 5.83 -30.64
N ALA A 219 20.41 6.19 -30.55
CA ALA A 219 19.72 6.93 -31.61
C ALA A 219 20.41 8.29 -31.84
N HIS A 220 20.73 9.01 -30.77
CA HIS A 220 21.43 10.29 -30.83
C HIS A 220 22.80 10.16 -31.49
N GLU A 221 23.61 9.16 -31.11
CA GLU A 221 24.91 8.92 -31.72
C GLU A 221 24.81 8.61 -33.22
N LYS A 222 23.85 7.77 -33.63
CA LYS A 222 23.60 7.47 -35.05
C LYS A 222 23.18 8.71 -35.82
N VAL A 223 22.32 9.55 -35.23
CA VAL A 223 21.87 10.81 -35.85
C VAL A 223 23.04 11.75 -36.08
N GLN A 224 23.88 11.98 -35.07
CA GLN A 224 25.08 12.81 -35.22
C GLN A 224 26.03 12.27 -36.30
N LYS A 225 26.30 10.96 -36.31
CA LYS A 225 27.18 10.33 -37.33
C LYS A 225 26.63 10.54 -38.74
N SER A 226 25.32 10.39 -38.92
CA SER A 226 24.66 10.60 -40.21
C SER A 226 24.71 12.08 -40.63
N ASP A 227 24.43 13.02 -39.72
CA ASP A 227 24.50 14.46 -40.00
C ASP A 227 25.91 14.87 -40.47
N ARG A 228 26.96 14.40 -39.78
CA ARG A 228 28.36 14.64 -40.18
C ARG A 228 28.66 14.11 -41.58
N LYS A 229 28.20 12.89 -41.91
CA LYS A 229 28.38 12.30 -43.26
C LYS A 229 27.65 13.10 -44.33
N ILE A 230 26.41 13.51 -44.07
CA ILE A 230 25.62 14.32 -45.01
C ILE A 230 26.33 15.65 -45.28
N ARG A 231 26.78 16.35 -44.22
CA ARG A 231 27.56 17.59 -44.36
C ARG A 231 28.85 17.39 -45.16
N GLN A 232 29.53 16.27 -44.99
CA GLN A 232 30.74 15.95 -45.75
C GLN A 232 30.45 15.71 -47.24
N ILE A 233 29.33 15.07 -47.58
CA ILE A 233 28.91 14.89 -48.98
C ILE A 233 28.53 16.24 -49.61
N LEU A 234 27.79 17.09 -48.90
CA LEU A 234 27.37 18.39 -49.42
C LEU A 234 28.52 19.40 -49.59
N ARG A 235 29.67 19.16 -48.94
CA ARG A 235 30.87 20.00 -49.07
C ARG A 235 31.80 19.57 -50.20
N LYS A 236 31.51 18.47 -50.89
CA LYS A 236 32.16 18.07 -52.14
C LYS A 236 31.37 18.62 -53.31
#